data_AF-A0A960Y495-F1
#
_entry.id   AF-A0A960Y495-F1
#
_cell.length_a   1.000
_cell.length_b   1.000
_cell.length_c   1.000
_cell.angle_alpha   90.00
_cell.angle_beta   90.00
_cell.angle_gamma   90.00
#
_symmetry.space_group_name_H-M   'P 1'
#
loop_
_entity.id
_entity.type
_entity.pdbx_description
1 polymer ?
#
loop_
_entity_poly.entity_id
_entity_poly.type
_entity_poly.pdbx_seq_one_letter_code
_entity_poly.pdbx_strand_id
1 'polypeptide(L)'
;MDVLPVLGVLFGILIVVGGGALVLRLLSGWTGTAYCPYTGTPLRKAENLPFLTKYKVRKFMDAHIDFCNQPFKFYKAAFCRETGRIFPDCITWTGKIIVEWDFIQKRFPGKFVSWGSLTSDQQRELYQMHGLIDGFQTEFSSPTMLPKQAEPQYARAKPGPLYVDLDSGTLVGWIAVPETDVEILRVQRPPRMHSL
;
A
#
# COMPACT_ATOMS: atom_id res chain seq x y z
N MET A 1 -48.30 -44.04 -12.84
CA MET A 1 -47.31 -43.53 -11.86
C MET A 1 -46.92 -42.14 -12.33
N ASP A 2 -47.38 -41.11 -11.63
CA ASP A 2 -47.20 -39.72 -12.02
C ASP A 2 -45.79 -39.26 -11.66
N VAL A 3 -44.90 -39.25 -12.66
CA VAL A 3 -43.48 -38.90 -12.52
C VAL A 3 -43.28 -37.37 -12.47
N LEU A 4 -44.26 -36.61 -12.98
CA LEU A 4 -44.25 -35.14 -13.08
C LEU A 4 -44.09 -34.40 -11.74
N PRO A 5 -44.85 -34.70 -10.66
CA PRO A 5 -44.74 -33.98 -9.40
C PRO A 5 -43.39 -34.21 -8.70
N VAL A 6 -42.81 -35.39 -8.86
CA VAL A 6 -41.49 -35.74 -8.27
C VAL A 6 -40.37 -34.92 -8.93
N LEU A 7 -40.42 -34.75 -10.26
CA LEU A 7 -39.46 -33.93 -10.99
C LEU A 7 -39.52 -32.44 -10.60
N GLY A 8 -40.73 -31.91 -10.38
CA GLY A 8 -40.91 -30.52 -9.94
C GLY A 8 -40.31 -30.24 -8.56
N VAL A 9 -40.50 -31.17 -7.61
CA VAL A 9 -39.91 -31.06 -6.26
C VAL A 9 -38.39 -31.13 -6.30
N LEU A 10 -37.82 -32.07 -7.07
CA LEU A 10 -36.37 -32.20 -7.22
C LEU A 10 -35.72 -30.97 -7.87
N PHE A 11 -36.38 -30.36 -8.86
CA PHE A 11 -35.90 -29.13 -9.50
C PHE A 11 -35.95 -27.93 -8.54
N GLY A 12 -37.02 -27.81 -7.73
CA GLY A 12 -37.12 -26.80 -6.68
C GLY A 12 -36.01 -26.92 -5.63
N ILE A 13 -35.70 -28.13 -5.18
CA ILE A 13 -34.60 -28.40 -4.24
C ILE A 13 -33.25 -28.01 -4.85
N LEU A 14 -33.01 -28.33 -6.13
CA LEU A 14 -31.77 -27.98 -6.84
C LEU A 14 -31.55 -26.47 -6.94
N ILE A 15 -32.61 -25.69 -7.18
CA ILE A 15 -32.51 -24.23 -7.20
C ILE A 15 -32.20 -23.67 -5.81
N VAL A 16 -32.86 -24.17 -4.76
CA VAL A 16 -32.64 -23.69 -3.39
C VAL A 16 -31.24 -24.04 -2.90
N VAL A 17 -30.77 -25.27 -3.15
CA VAL A 17 -29.44 -25.73 -2.75
C VAL A 17 -28.35 -25.05 -3.60
N GLY A 18 -28.55 -24.93 -4.92
CA GLY A 18 -27.61 -24.26 -5.82
C GLY A 18 -27.51 -22.76 -5.53
N GLY A 19 -28.65 -22.08 -5.33
CA GLY A 19 -28.70 -20.68 -4.92
C GLY A 19 -28.10 -20.45 -3.54
N GLY A 20 -28.42 -21.31 -2.56
CA GLY A 20 -27.84 -21.27 -1.23
C GLY A 20 -26.32 -21.46 -1.23
N ALA A 21 -25.80 -22.41 -2.00
CA ALA A 21 -24.35 -22.64 -2.15
C ALA A 21 -23.64 -21.47 -2.85
N LEU A 22 -24.28 -20.83 -3.85
CA LEU A 22 -23.74 -19.65 -4.52
C LEU A 22 -23.70 -18.44 -3.57
N VAL A 23 -24.78 -18.19 -2.82
CA VAL A 23 -24.82 -17.13 -1.81
C VAL A 23 -23.78 -17.39 -0.72
N LEU A 24 -23.66 -18.62 -0.23
CA LEU A 24 -22.64 -18.98 0.76
C LEU A 24 -21.21 -18.84 0.23
N ARG A 25 -20.94 -19.14 -1.05
CA ARG A 25 -19.63 -18.88 -1.67
C ARG A 25 -19.35 -17.41 -1.88
N LEU A 26 -20.36 -16.63 -2.25
CA LEU A 26 -20.25 -15.18 -2.36
C LEU A 26 -19.98 -14.56 -0.98
N LEU A 27 -20.66 -15.03 0.07
CA LEU A 27 -20.46 -14.58 1.45
C LEU A 27 -19.13 -15.08 2.06
N SER A 28 -18.69 -16.31 1.76
CA SER A 28 -17.44 -16.85 2.30
C SER A 28 -16.19 -16.29 1.63
N GLY A 29 -16.29 -15.84 0.37
CA GLY A 29 -15.24 -15.07 -0.31
C GLY A 29 -15.00 -13.67 0.28
N TRP A 30 -15.87 -13.19 1.19
CA TRP A 30 -15.77 -11.85 1.79
C TRP A 30 -14.84 -11.80 3.01
N THR A 31 -14.46 -12.94 3.60
CA THR A 31 -13.58 -12.99 4.78
C THR A 31 -12.10 -13.18 4.43
N GLY A 32 -11.67 -12.78 3.23
CA GLY A 32 -10.26 -12.80 2.87
C GLY A 32 -9.49 -11.75 3.66
N THR A 33 -8.73 -12.19 4.67
CA THR A 33 -7.75 -11.32 5.37
C THR A 33 -6.70 -10.85 4.38
N ALA A 34 -6.55 -9.54 4.22
CA ALA A 34 -5.46 -8.96 3.44
C ALA A 34 -4.19 -8.93 4.27
N TYR A 35 -3.05 -9.18 3.63
CA TYR A 35 -1.76 -9.25 4.30
C TYR A 35 -0.86 -8.12 3.85
N CYS A 36 -0.03 -7.64 4.77
CA CYS A 36 0.99 -6.64 4.50
C CYS A 36 2.00 -7.21 3.50
N PRO A 37 2.32 -6.50 2.40
CA PRO A 37 3.26 -7.00 1.39
C PRO A 37 4.67 -7.24 1.96
N TYR A 38 5.04 -6.54 3.04
CA TYR A 38 6.36 -6.62 3.65
C TYR A 38 6.53 -7.74 4.67
N THR A 39 5.49 -7.98 5.48
CA THR A 39 5.61 -8.84 6.67
C THR A 39 4.73 -10.08 6.58
N GLY A 40 3.78 -10.12 5.65
CA GLY A 40 2.78 -11.18 5.57
C GLY A 40 1.81 -11.18 6.75
N THR A 41 1.75 -10.11 7.55
CA THR A 41 0.82 -10.01 8.69
C THR A 41 -0.48 -9.30 8.33
N PRO A 42 -1.61 -9.62 9.01
CA PRO A 42 -2.91 -9.06 8.68
C PRO A 42 -2.93 -7.53 8.72
N LEU A 43 -3.45 -6.93 7.64
CA LEU A 43 -3.75 -5.50 7.58
C LEU A 43 -5.02 -5.17 8.35
N ARG A 44 -5.08 -3.96 8.89
CA ARG A 44 -6.25 -3.40 9.57
C ARG A 44 -6.73 -2.16 8.84
N LYS A 45 -8.01 -1.84 8.91
CA LYS A 45 -8.51 -0.57 8.36
C LYS A 45 -7.92 0.62 9.14
N ALA A 46 -7.42 1.63 8.43
CA ALA A 46 -6.82 2.81 9.04
C ALA A 46 -7.83 3.69 9.78
N GLU A 47 -9.14 3.52 9.51
CA GLU A 47 -10.21 4.16 10.28
C GLU A 47 -10.16 3.82 11.78
N ASN A 48 -9.65 2.62 12.12
CA ASN A 48 -9.51 2.12 13.48
C ASN A 48 -8.27 2.66 14.22
N LEU A 49 -7.46 3.51 13.58
CA LEU A 49 -6.36 4.19 14.27
C LEU A 49 -6.90 5.13 15.35
N PRO A 50 -6.17 5.33 16.47
CA PRO A 50 -6.53 6.30 17.49
C PRO A 50 -6.75 7.70 16.90
N PHE A 51 -7.70 8.44 17.46
CA PHE A 51 -8.02 9.80 16.99
C PHE A 51 -6.78 10.70 16.93
N LEU A 52 -5.96 10.69 17.97
CA LEU A 52 -4.73 11.50 18.04
C LEU A 52 -3.74 11.16 16.91
N THR A 53 -3.58 9.87 16.59
CA THR A 53 -2.75 9.42 15.47
C THR A 53 -3.30 9.94 14.14
N LYS A 54 -4.62 9.82 13.91
CA LYS A 54 -5.27 10.33 12.69
C LYS A 54 -5.10 11.85 12.55
N TYR A 55 -5.24 12.59 13.64
CA TYR A 55 -5.00 14.03 13.66
C TYR A 55 -3.56 14.40 13.29
N LYS A 56 -2.56 13.75 13.90
CA LYS A 56 -1.13 13.99 13.60
C LYS A 56 -0.78 13.65 12.14
N VAL A 57 -1.26 12.51 11.64
CA VAL A 57 -1.10 12.12 10.23
C VAL A 57 -1.74 13.16 9.32
N ARG A 58 -2.95 13.63 9.64
CA ARG A 58 -3.64 14.65 8.83
C ARG A 58 -2.86 15.97 8.80
N LYS A 59 -2.47 16.48 9.97
CA LYS A 59 -1.65 17.69 10.10
C LYS A 59 -0.35 17.57 9.31
N PHE A 60 0.30 16.41 9.36
CA PHE A 60 1.54 16.15 8.63
C PHE A 60 1.32 16.13 7.11
N MET A 61 0.26 15.50 6.61
CA MET A 61 -0.09 15.54 5.18
C MET A 61 -0.43 16.95 4.71
N ASP A 62 -1.22 17.70 5.49
CA ASP A 62 -1.61 19.06 5.12
C ASP A 62 -0.39 20.01 5.03
N ALA A 63 0.64 19.79 5.85
CA ALA A 63 1.91 20.53 5.77
C ALA A 63 2.79 20.16 4.56
N HIS A 64 2.56 19.00 3.94
CA HIS A 64 3.35 18.48 2.82
C HIS A 64 2.51 18.27 1.56
N ILE A 65 1.41 19.00 1.43
CA ILE A 65 0.51 18.88 0.28
C ILE A 65 1.19 19.41 -0.97
N ASP A 66 1.22 18.58 -2.01
CA ASP A 66 1.61 18.97 -3.36
C ASP A 66 0.88 18.10 -4.38
N PHE A 67 1.09 18.36 -5.68
CA PHE A 67 0.45 17.60 -6.76
C PHE A 67 0.63 16.08 -6.62
N CYS A 68 1.80 15.64 -6.19
CA CYS A 68 2.12 14.24 -6.01
C CYS A 68 1.72 13.72 -4.62
N ASN A 69 1.53 14.56 -3.62
CA ASN A 69 1.29 14.21 -2.22
C ASN A 69 -0.07 14.70 -1.72
N GLN A 70 -1.13 14.19 -2.33
CA GLN A 70 -2.50 14.49 -1.92
C GLN A 70 -2.89 13.74 -0.63
N PRO A 71 -3.60 14.38 0.32
CA PRO A 71 -4.07 13.72 1.52
C PRO A 71 -5.06 12.59 1.20
N PHE A 72 -4.82 11.39 1.74
CA PHE A 72 -5.75 10.26 1.60
C PHE A 72 -6.84 10.29 2.67
N LYS A 73 -7.87 9.45 2.48
CA LYS A 73 -8.99 9.27 3.40
C LYS A 73 -8.80 8.00 4.23
N PHE A 74 -8.86 8.09 5.56
CA PHE A 74 -8.64 6.94 6.45
C PHE A 74 -9.61 5.76 6.21
N TYR A 75 -10.86 6.03 5.84
CA TYR A 75 -11.84 4.97 5.54
C TYR A 75 -11.57 4.25 4.20
N LYS A 76 -10.66 4.77 3.38
CA LYS A 76 -10.16 4.14 2.15
C LYS A 76 -8.78 3.49 2.31
N ALA A 77 -8.18 3.60 3.49
CA ALA A 77 -6.81 3.17 3.74
C ALA A 77 -6.75 2.00 4.73
N ALA A 78 -5.71 1.20 4.62
CA ALA A 78 -5.35 0.16 5.58
C ALA A 78 -4.00 0.47 6.21
N PHE A 79 -3.70 -0.12 7.36
CA PHE A 79 -2.40 -0.01 7.99
C PHE A 79 -1.90 -1.37 8.46
N CYS A 80 -0.58 -1.55 8.43
CA CYS A 80 0.11 -2.69 9.02
C CYS A 80 0.55 -2.33 10.44
N ARG A 81 0.13 -3.12 11.44
CA ARG A 81 0.48 -2.86 12.85
C ARG A 81 1.97 -2.99 13.13
N GLU A 82 2.65 -3.92 12.46
CA GLU A 82 4.07 -4.21 12.72
C GLU A 82 5.00 -3.16 12.12
N THR A 83 4.66 -2.63 10.93
CA THR A 83 5.50 -1.62 10.24
C THR A 83 5.02 -0.20 10.49
N GLY A 84 3.77 -0.01 10.93
CA GLY A 84 3.15 1.32 11.05
C GLY A 84 2.73 1.93 9.71
N ARG A 85 2.97 1.24 8.58
CA ARG A 85 2.73 1.77 7.23
C ARG A 85 1.26 1.86 6.91
N ILE A 86 0.83 3.02 6.41
CA ILE A 86 -0.53 3.26 5.93
C ILE A 86 -0.55 3.15 4.41
N PHE A 87 -1.32 2.20 3.90
CA PHE A 87 -1.58 1.98 2.48
C PHE A 87 -2.87 2.71 2.08
N PRO A 88 -2.79 3.83 1.32
CA PRO A 88 -3.97 4.55 0.87
C PRO A 88 -4.72 3.79 -0.23
N ASP A 89 -6.00 4.14 -0.43
CA ASP A 89 -6.86 3.70 -1.54
C ASP A 89 -6.87 2.18 -1.81
N CYS A 90 -6.78 1.39 -0.75
CA CYS A 90 -6.74 -0.07 -0.81
C CYS A 90 -8.03 -0.73 -0.29
N ILE A 91 -9.03 0.05 0.13
CA ILE A 91 -10.33 -0.48 0.55
C ILE A 91 -11.32 -0.39 -0.62
N THR A 92 -11.82 -1.55 -1.03
CA THR A 92 -12.88 -1.70 -2.04
C THR A 92 -14.23 -1.22 -1.53
N TRP A 93 -15.21 -1.07 -2.43
CA TRP A 93 -16.57 -0.67 -2.06
C TRP A 93 -17.28 -1.66 -1.12
N THR A 94 -16.89 -2.94 -1.13
CA THR A 94 -17.39 -3.97 -0.17
C THR A 94 -16.67 -3.94 1.17
N GLY A 95 -15.70 -3.03 1.35
CA GLY A 95 -14.90 -2.92 2.58
C GLY A 95 -13.73 -3.91 2.66
N LYS A 96 -13.48 -4.71 1.61
CA LYS A 96 -12.32 -5.61 1.52
C LYS A 96 -11.04 -4.80 1.27
N ILE A 97 -9.99 -5.12 2.02
CA ILE A 97 -8.64 -4.56 1.83
C ILE A 97 -7.95 -5.32 0.70
N ILE A 98 -7.33 -4.61 -0.26
CA ILE A 98 -6.53 -5.16 -1.34
C ILE A 98 -5.24 -4.34 -1.43
N VAL A 99 -4.14 -4.92 -0.98
CA VAL A 99 -2.79 -4.34 -1.11
C VAL A 99 -1.92 -5.36 -1.82
N GLU A 100 -1.40 -4.96 -2.96
CA GLU A 100 -0.45 -5.74 -3.76
C GLU A 100 0.86 -4.95 -3.86
N TRP A 101 1.95 -5.61 -4.27
CA TRP A 101 3.27 -4.98 -4.40
C TRP A 101 3.32 -3.82 -5.40
N ASP A 102 2.29 -3.70 -6.25
CA ASP A 102 2.12 -2.59 -7.17
C ASP A 102 1.69 -1.28 -6.47
N PHE A 103 1.56 -1.26 -5.13
CA PHE A 103 1.17 -0.06 -4.39
C PHE A 103 2.12 1.12 -4.64
N ILE A 104 3.40 0.86 -4.96
CA ILE A 104 4.38 1.90 -5.31
C ILE A 104 3.98 2.54 -6.65
N GLN A 105 3.67 1.73 -7.66
CA GLN A 105 3.23 2.19 -8.98
C GLN A 105 1.83 2.84 -8.94
N LYS A 106 0.94 2.35 -8.06
CA LYS A 106 -0.36 3.00 -7.78
C LYS A 106 -0.16 4.36 -7.13
N ARG A 107 0.88 4.54 -6.32
CA ARG A 107 1.19 5.81 -5.66
C ARG A 107 1.74 6.84 -6.64
N PHE A 108 2.63 6.41 -7.52
CA PHE A 108 3.19 7.22 -8.60
C PHE A 108 3.66 6.30 -9.73
N PRO A 109 3.32 6.54 -11.00
CA PRO A 109 3.76 5.68 -12.10
C PRO A 109 5.28 5.78 -12.31
N GLY A 110 5.96 4.65 -12.55
CA GLY A 110 7.41 4.60 -12.75
C GLY A 110 8.00 3.19 -12.60
N LYS A 111 9.31 3.05 -12.84
CA LYS A 111 10.05 1.80 -12.70
C LYS A 111 10.93 1.84 -11.46
N PHE A 112 10.32 1.50 -10.33
CA PHE A 112 10.96 1.66 -9.03
C PHE A 112 11.92 0.51 -8.68
N VAL A 113 13.12 0.89 -8.25
CA VAL A 113 14.14 0.02 -7.67
C VAL A 113 14.50 0.46 -6.26
N SER A 114 15.05 -0.44 -5.44
CA SER A 114 15.52 -0.12 -4.08
C SER A 114 16.68 0.88 -4.12
N TRP A 115 16.65 1.91 -3.26
CA TRP A 115 17.75 2.86 -3.09
C TRP A 115 19.11 2.19 -2.80
N GLY A 116 19.12 1.14 -1.99
CA GLY A 116 20.35 0.41 -1.62
C GLY A 116 20.95 -0.42 -2.76
N SER A 117 20.20 -0.66 -3.84
CA SER A 117 20.69 -1.37 -5.02
C SER A 117 21.46 -0.47 -6.00
N LEU A 118 21.43 0.84 -5.77
CA LEU A 118 22.07 1.82 -6.63
C LEU A 118 23.58 1.87 -6.39
N THR A 119 24.35 2.20 -7.43
CA THR A 119 25.78 2.48 -7.29
C THR A 119 25.98 3.82 -6.56
N SER A 120 27.17 4.01 -5.97
CA SER A 120 27.52 5.27 -5.30
C SER A 120 27.46 6.48 -6.24
N ASP A 121 27.71 6.28 -7.53
CA ASP A 121 27.61 7.36 -8.53
C ASP A 121 26.14 7.72 -8.81
N GLN A 122 25.26 6.72 -8.95
CA GLN A 122 23.82 6.96 -9.11
C GLN A 122 23.21 7.66 -7.89
N GLN A 123 23.58 7.23 -6.67
CA GLN A 123 23.12 7.88 -5.45
C GLN A 123 23.58 9.34 -5.39
N ARG A 124 24.84 9.61 -5.76
CA ARG A 124 25.40 10.96 -5.80
C ARG A 124 24.67 11.85 -6.81
N GLU A 125 24.36 11.34 -7.99
CA GLU A 125 23.59 12.04 -9.00
C GLU A 125 22.18 12.39 -8.49
N LEU A 126 21.51 11.44 -7.82
CA LEU A 126 20.20 11.68 -7.20
C LEU A 126 20.29 12.75 -6.10
N TYR A 127 21.31 12.74 -5.25
CA TYR A 127 21.52 13.81 -4.27
C TYR A 127 21.71 15.18 -4.95
N GLN A 128 22.47 15.25 -6.05
CA GLN A 128 22.65 16.50 -6.80
C GLN A 128 21.35 16.99 -7.44
N MET A 129 20.51 16.08 -7.95
CA MET A 129 19.22 16.43 -8.55
C MET A 129 18.21 16.96 -7.53
N HIS A 130 18.17 16.39 -6.34
CA HIS A 130 17.19 16.74 -5.30
C HIS A 130 17.68 17.83 -4.34
N GLY A 131 18.99 17.98 -4.19
CA GLY A 131 19.60 18.76 -3.12
C GLY A 131 19.44 18.04 -1.77
N LEU A 132 18.27 18.22 -1.14
CA LEU A 132 17.95 17.60 0.14
C LEU A 132 16.97 16.43 -0.04
N ILE A 133 17.35 15.25 0.43
CA ILE A 133 16.49 14.05 0.52
C ILE A 133 16.14 13.86 1.99
N ASP A 134 15.15 14.60 2.48
CA ASP A 134 14.78 14.63 3.90
C ASP A 134 13.66 13.62 4.25
N GLY A 135 13.78 13.01 5.42
CA GLY A 135 12.79 12.09 5.98
C GLY A 135 12.79 10.67 5.41
N PHE A 136 13.55 10.39 4.36
CA PHE A 136 13.68 9.04 3.77
C PHE A 136 14.85 8.24 4.36
N GLN A 137 14.69 6.91 4.40
CA GLN A 137 15.76 6.00 4.81
C GLN A 137 16.76 5.78 3.65
N THR A 138 17.93 6.40 3.76
CA THR A 138 19.02 6.30 2.76
C THR A 138 20.21 5.48 3.24
N GLU A 139 20.39 5.32 4.55
CA GLU A 139 21.55 4.65 5.16
C GLU A 139 21.35 3.14 5.27
N PHE A 140 20.13 2.70 5.59
CA PHE A 140 19.78 1.30 5.77
C PHE A 140 18.78 0.85 4.71
N SER A 141 19.29 0.44 3.55
CA SER A 141 18.48 0.06 2.39
C SER A 141 18.93 -1.27 1.77
N SER A 142 17.99 -1.97 1.14
CA SER A 142 18.23 -3.30 0.57
C SER A 142 19.10 -3.20 -0.68
N PRO A 143 20.16 -4.03 -0.82
CA PRO A 143 20.94 -4.14 -2.05
C PRO A 143 20.15 -4.83 -3.17
N THR A 144 19.05 -5.49 -2.85
CA THR A 144 18.20 -6.17 -3.82
C THR A 144 17.35 -5.17 -4.60
N MET A 145 17.45 -5.21 -5.93
CA MET A 145 16.85 -4.21 -6.83
C MET A 145 15.32 -4.17 -6.73
N LEU A 146 14.65 -5.33 -6.75
CA LEU A 146 13.19 -5.39 -6.81
C LEU A 146 12.58 -5.21 -5.41
N PRO A 147 11.66 -4.25 -5.20
CA PRO A 147 11.03 -4.00 -3.89
C PRO A 147 10.45 -5.26 -3.24
N LYS A 148 9.80 -6.11 -4.04
CA LYS A 148 9.16 -7.35 -3.59
C LYS A 148 10.12 -8.43 -3.10
N GLN A 149 11.41 -8.29 -3.37
CA GLN A 149 12.46 -9.23 -2.99
C GLN A 149 13.33 -8.68 -1.84
N ALA A 150 12.99 -7.50 -1.30
CA ALA A 150 13.72 -6.92 -0.18
C ALA A 150 13.72 -7.86 1.02
N GLU A 151 14.88 -7.97 1.66
CA GLU A 151 15.08 -8.86 2.80
C GLU A 151 14.30 -8.35 4.03
N PRO A 152 13.83 -9.23 4.92
CA PRO A 152 12.93 -8.87 6.02
C PRO A 152 13.45 -7.74 6.92
N GLN A 153 14.76 -7.65 7.14
CA GLN A 153 15.36 -6.59 7.95
C GLN A 153 15.18 -5.19 7.34
N TYR A 154 15.36 -5.04 6.03
CA TYR A 154 15.13 -3.77 5.34
C TYR A 154 13.64 -3.50 5.18
N ALA A 155 12.85 -4.54 4.89
CA ALA A 155 11.40 -4.44 4.81
C ALA A 155 10.76 -3.97 6.12
N ARG A 156 11.38 -4.20 7.28
CA ARG A 156 10.90 -3.76 8.61
C ARG A 156 11.58 -2.51 9.14
N ALA A 157 12.51 -1.91 8.40
CA ALA A 157 13.16 -0.67 8.79
C ALA A 157 12.16 0.47 8.97
N LYS A 158 12.53 1.44 9.82
CA LYS A 158 11.78 2.68 10.09
C LYS A 158 12.74 3.88 10.12
N PRO A 159 12.62 4.89 9.23
CA PRO A 159 11.68 4.94 8.13
C PRO A 159 11.81 3.73 7.19
N GLY A 160 10.70 3.34 6.56
CA GLY A 160 10.67 2.24 5.61
C GLY A 160 11.49 2.50 4.35
N PRO A 161 11.62 1.50 3.47
CA PRO A 161 12.52 1.60 2.33
C PRO A 161 12.18 2.76 1.38
N LEU A 162 13.24 3.33 0.81
CA LEU A 162 13.21 4.30 -0.27
C LEU A 162 13.35 3.60 -1.62
N TYR A 163 12.51 3.99 -2.57
CA TYR A 163 12.53 3.52 -3.95
C TYR A 163 12.79 4.66 -4.92
N VAL A 164 13.43 4.34 -6.03
CA VAL A 164 13.83 5.31 -7.05
C VAL A 164 13.40 4.83 -8.42
N ASP A 165 12.78 5.72 -9.18
CA ASP A 165 12.65 5.57 -10.63
C ASP A 165 13.85 6.24 -11.29
N LEU A 166 14.79 5.45 -11.82
CA LEU A 166 16.05 5.96 -12.36
C LEU A 166 15.84 6.85 -13.59
N ASP A 167 14.81 6.58 -14.39
CA ASP A 167 14.53 7.34 -15.61
C ASP A 167 14.08 8.78 -15.31
N SER A 168 13.28 8.96 -14.25
CA SER A 168 12.76 10.28 -13.85
C SER A 168 13.49 10.89 -12.65
N GLY A 169 14.37 10.14 -11.98
CA GLY A 169 14.92 10.50 -10.68
C GLY A 169 13.86 10.65 -9.58
N THR A 170 12.63 10.18 -9.79
CA THR A 170 11.55 10.30 -8.79
C THR A 170 11.79 9.36 -7.62
N LEU A 171 11.67 9.90 -6.41
CA LEU A 171 11.79 9.16 -5.17
C LEU A 171 10.39 8.83 -4.64
N VAL A 172 10.18 7.59 -4.23
CA VAL A 172 8.97 7.15 -3.52
C VAL A 172 9.40 6.37 -2.30
N GLY A 173 9.01 6.80 -1.11
CA GLY A 173 9.48 6.17 0.12
C GLY A 173 8.55 6.40 1.29
N TRP A 174 8.76 5.59 2.33
CA TRP A 174 8.05 5.74 3.58
C TRP A 174 8.71 6.81 4.43
N ILE A 175 7.89 7.69 5.00
CA ILE A 175 8.32 8.71 5.94
C ILE A 175 7.55 8.56 7.24
N ALA A 176 8.28 8.67 8.35
CA ALA A 176 7.69 8.60 9.68
C ALA A 176 6.87 9.86 9.95
N VAL A 177 5.66 9.69 10.47
CA VAL A 177 4.84 10.82 10.93
C VAL A 177 5.30 11.20 12.35
N PRO A 178 5.70 12.46 12.59
CA PRO A 178 6.23 12.91 13.88
C PRO A 178 5.34 12.53 15.06
N GLU A 179 5.97 12.07 16.15
CA GLU A 179 5.31 11.67 17.39
C GLU A 179 4.21 10.61 17.23
N THR A 180 4.38 9.71 16.26
CA THR A 180 3.51 8.55 16.05
C THR A 180 4.31 7.33 15.63
N ASP A 181 3.68 6.17 15.73
CA ASP A 181 4.27 4.93 15.24
C ASP A 181 4.02 4.67 13.75
N VAL A 182 3.34 5.58 13.03
CA VAL A 182 2.91 5.34 11.66
C VAL A 182 3.80 6.01 10.62
N GLU A 183 3.75 5.47 9.41
CA GLU A 183 4.46 5.97 8.25
C GLU A 183 3.49 6.17 7.08
N ILE A 184 3.78 7.16 6.25
CA ILE A 184 3.04 7.41 5.00
C ILE A 184 3.96 7.32 3.79
N LEU A 185 3.42 6.93 2.64
CA LEU A 185 4.16 6.84 1.40
C LEU A 185 4.17 8.20 0.69
N ARG A 186 5.36 8.83 0.60
CA ARG A 186 5.57 10.14 0.00
C ARG A 186 6.34 10.02 -1.30
N VAL A 187 6.03 10.91 -2.24
CA VAL A 187 6.72 11.10 -3.51
C VAL A 187 7.57 12.36 -3.42
N GLN A 188 8.81 12.34 -3.89
CA GLN A 188 9.64 13.53 -4.08
C GLN A 188 10.18 13.54 -5.51
N ARG A 189 9.89 14.61 -6.26
CA ARG A 189 10.38 14.82 -7.63
C ARG A 189 11.54 15.80 -7.65
N PRO A 190 12.47 15.70 -8.62
CA PRO A 190 13.48 16.73 -8.82
C PRO A 190 12.83 18.11 -9.06
N PRO A 191 13.34 19.21 -8.48
CA PRO A 191 12.73 20.55 -8.58
C PRO A 191 12.55 21.08 -10.01
N ARG A 192 13.33 20.55 -10.97
CA ARG A 192 13.36 21.03 -12.36
C ARG A 192 12.44 20.27 -13.32
N MET A 193 11.67 19.29 -12.86
CA MET A 193 10.66 18.61 -13.69
C MET A 193 9.30 19.34 -13.73
N HIS A 194 9.34 20.67 -13.83
CA HIS A 194 8.21 21.49 -14.25
C HIS A 194 8.41 21.86 -15.73
N SER A 195 8.44 20.86 -16.61
CA SER A 195 8.30 21.07 -18.05
C SER A 195 7.77 19.80 -18.70
N LEU A 196 6.45 19.76 -18.85
CA LEU A 196 5.71 19.64 -20.11
C LEU A 196 4.21 19.51 -19.79
#